data_AF-A0A1F2XFM8-F1
#
_entry.id   AF-A0A1F2XFM8-F1
#
_cell.length_a   1.000
_cell.length_b   1.000
_cell.length_c   1.000
_cell.angle_alpha   90.00
_cell.angle_beta   90.00
_cell.angle_gamma   90.00
#
_symmetry.space_group_name_H-M   'P 1'
#
loop_
_entity.id
_entity.type
_entity.pdbx_description
1 polymer ?
#
loop_
_entity_poly.entity_id
_entity_poly.type
_entity_poly.pdbx_seq_one_letter_code
_entity_poly.pdbx_strand_id
1 'polypeptide(L)'
;MFYDYYLTLKALHILAVIAWMAGLLYLPRLFIYHREFDVGSKTYKTFCRMEKRLLKIIMLPGLLLSFIFGILLAFETGAWTMPWFHVKFLLVLFLAGFHGYLSKLAKAFEKGEYPDFSLNQWRLLNEFPFILAIFIVFLAVFKPSFF
;
A
#
# COMPACT_ATOMS: atom_id res chain seq x y z
N MET A 1 -23.42 20.70 -7.38
CA MET A 1 -22.66 20.15 -8.52
C MET A 1 -21.16 20.03 -8.22
N PHE A 2 -20.39 21.12 -7.98
CA PHE A 2 -18.96 21.01 -7.62
C PHE A 2 -18.69 20.34 -6.26
N TYR A 3 -19.52 20.62 -5.25
CA TYR A 3 -19.41 19.98 -3.93
C TYR A 3 -19.60 18.45 -3.99
N ASP A 4 -20.58 18.00 -4.79
CA ASP A 4 -20.88 16.59 -4.99
C ASP A 4 -19.73 15.86 -5.70
N TYR A 5 -19.07 16.56 -6.65
CA TYR A 5 -17.89 16.05 -7.34
C TYR A 5 -16.70 15.85 -6.40
N TYR A 6 -16.35 16.87 -5.60
CA TYR A 6 -15.29 16.77 -4.59
C TYR A 6 -15.53 15.64 -3.59
N LEU A 7 -16.75 15.54 -3.04
CA LEU A 7 -17.09 14.49 -2.08
C LEU A 7 -17.02 13.09 -2.72
N THR A 8 -17.46 12.96 -3.97
CA THR A 8 -17.38 11.69 -4.71
C THR A 8 -15.93 11.26 -4.91
N LEU A 9 -15.06 12.16 -5.39
CA LEU A 9 -13.63 11.88 -5.54
C LEU A 9 -12.99 11.50 -4.20
N LYS A 10 -13.34 12.21 -3.12
CA LYS A 10 -12.83 11.94 -1.77
C LYS A 10 -13.27 10.56 -1.28
N ALA A 11 -14.53 10.20 -1.47
CA ALA A 11 -15.05 8.88 -1.08
C ALA A 11 -14.35 7.76 -1.86
N LEU A 12 -14.23 7.91 -3.19
CA LEU A 12 -13.54 6.93 -4.04
C LEU A 12 -12.05 6.80 -3.69
N HIS A 13 -11.38 7.91 -3.39
CA HIS A 13 -9.98 7.89 -2.94
C HIS A 13 -9.84 7.13 -1.61
N ILE A 14 -10.71 7.39 -0.63
CA ILE A 14 -10.68 6.70 0.67
C ILE A 14 -10.89 5.19 0.48
N LEU A 15 -11.87 4.78 -0.33
CA LEU A 15 -12.12 3.36 -0.62
C LEU A 15 -10.90 2.69 -1.28
N ALA A 16 -10.28 3.36 -2.26
CA ALA A 16 -9.09 2.85 -2.93
C ALA A 16 -7.90 2.71 -1.96
N VAL A 17 -7.70 3.68 -1.07
CA VAL A 17 -6.65 3.64 -0.05
C VAL A 17 -6.90 2.51 0.95
N ILE A 18 -8.14 2.32 1.41
CA ILE A 18 -8.49 1.20 2.31
C ILE A 18 -8.17 -0.14 1.66
N ALA A 19 -8.60 -0.36 0.41
CA ALA A 19 -8.34 -1.59 -0.31
C ALA A 19 -6.83 -1.84 -0.49
N TRP A 20 -6.07 -0.79 -0.82
CA TRP A 20 -4.63 -0.89 -0.98
C TRP A 20 -3.91 -1.18 0.34
N MET A 21 -4.25 -0.44 1.40
CA MET A 21 -3.67 -0.60 2.74
C MET A 21 -3.96 -1.96 3.36
N ALA A 22 -5.16 -2.49 3.17
CA ALA A 22 -5.52 -3.83 3.64
C ALA A 22 -4.54 -4.88 3.08
N GLY A 23 -4.22 -4.82 1.79
CA GLY A 23 -3.25 -5.73 1.18
C GLY A 23 -1.81 -5.47 1.62
N LEU A 24 -1.39 -4.20 1.76
CA LEU A 24 -0.04 -3.85 2.23
C LEU A 24 0.24 -4.37 3.65
N LEU A 25 -0.75 -4.33 4.54
CA LEU A 25 -0.63 -4.82 5.92
C LEU A 25 -0.77 -6.34 6.01
N TYR A 26 -1.52 -6.96 5.10
CA TYR A 26 -1.79 -8.40 5.16
C TYR A 26 -0.72 -9.25 4.45
N LEU A 27 -0.18 -8.77 3.33
CA LEU A 27 0.75 -9.53 2.50
C LEU A 27 2.06 -9.94 3.20
N PRO A 28 2.73 -9.08 3.99
CA PRO A 28 3.91 -9.49 4.77
C PRO A 28 3.61 -10.65 5.71
N ARG A 29 2.42 -10.66 6.31
CA ARG A 29 1.99 -11.74 7.21
C ARG A 29 1.78 -13.05 6.47
N LEU A 30 1.26 -13.01 5.25
CA LEU A 30 1.17 -14.20 4.39
C LEU A 30 2.56 -14.80 4.12
N PHE A 31 3.57 -13.98 3.83
CA PHE A 31 4.94 -14.46 3.60
C PHE A 31 5.52 -15.20 4.81
N ILE A 32 5.25 -14.72 6.03
CA ILE A 32 5.72 -15.36 7.27
C ILE A 32 5.17 -16.79 7.40
N TYR A 33 3.92 -17.02 7.01
CA TYR A 33 3.33 -18.37 7.04
C TYR A 33 3.72 -19.20 5.81
N HIS A 34 3.85 -18.58 4.64
CA HIS A 34 4.16 -19.28 3.40
C HIS A 34 5.51 -20.01 3.47
N ARG A 35 6.52 -19.41 4.11
CA ARG A 35 7.85 -20.04 4.27
C ARG A 35 7.86 -21.34 5.10
N GLU A 36 6.77 -21.66 5.81
CA GLU A 36 6.68 -22.87 6.64
C GLU A 36 6.32 -24.12 5.82
N PHE A 37 5.99 -23.98 4.53
CA PHE A 37 5.57 -25.07 3.67
C PHE A 37 6.63 -25.44 2.65
N ASP A 38 6.79 -26.74 2.41
CA ASP A 38 7.69 -27.25 1.38
C ASP A 38 7.32 -26.73 -0.02
N VAL A 39 8.35 -26.34 -0.76
CA VAL A 39 8.23 -25.87 -2.15
C VAL A 39 7.51 -26.92 -3.00
N GLY A 40 6.47 -26.48 -3.71
CA GLY A 40 5.70 -27.35 -4.60
C GLY A 40 4.55 -28.12 -3.94
N SER A 41 4.45 -28.12 -2.60
CA SER A 41 3.31 -28.68 -1.87
C SER A 41 1.97 -28.02 -2.28
N LYS A 42 0.85 -28.69 -1.99
CA LYS A 42 -0.48 -28.15 -2.29
C LYS A 42 -0.72 -26.80 -1.59
N THR A 43 -0.26 -26.69 -0.34
CA THR A 43 -0.39 -25.48 0.48
C THR A 43 0.50 -24.36 -0.04
N TYR A 44 1.77 -24.63 -0.39
CA TYR A 44 2.65 -23.67 -1.07
C TYR A 44 2.00 -23.06 -2.32
N LYS A 45 1.47 -23.90 -3.21
CA LYS A 45 0.78 -23.43 -4.44
C LYS A 45 -0.46 -22.58 -4.13
N THR A 46 -1.09 -22.82 -2.99
CA THR A 46 -2.25 -22.05 -2.52
C THR A 46 -1.82 -20.66 -2.05
N PHE A 47 -0.75 -20.56 -1.26
CA PHE A 47 -0.17 -19.29 -0.84
C PHE A 47 0.29 -18.44 -2.04
N CYS A 48 1.05 -19.02 -2.98
CA CYS A 48 1.43 -18.31 -4.21
C CYS A 48 0.22 -17.72 -4.95
N ARG A 49 -0.88 -18.48 -5.03
CA ARG A 49 -2.12 -18.02 -5.67
C ARG A 49 -2.78 -16.89 -4.88
N MET A 50 -2.85 -17.01 -3.57
CA MET A 50 -3.44 -15.99 -2.69
C MET A 50 -2.66 -14.68 -2.76
N GLU A 51 -1.34 -14.73 -2.64
CA GLU A 51 -0.44 -13.57 -2.71
C GLU A 51 -0.55 -12.87 -4.06
N LYS A 52 -0.52 -13.65 -5.16
CA LYS A 52 -0.66 -13.11 -6.52
C LYS A 52 -2.01 -12.46 -6.78
N ARG A 53 -3.10 -13.05 -6.26
CA ARG A 53 -4.45 -12.47 -6.35
C ARG A 53 -4.56 -11.21 -5.51
N LEU A 54 -4.03 -11.22 -4.29
CA LEU A 54 -4.01 -10.05 -3.41
C LEU A 54 -3.28 -8.89 -4.09
N LEU A 55 -2.08 -9.14 -4.64
CA LEU A 55 -1.32 -8.15 -5.38
C LEU A 55 -2.06 -7.62 -6.62
N LYS A 56 -2.53 -8.51 -7.50
CA LYS A 56 -3.05 -8.09 -8.81
C LYS A 56 -4.51 -7.62 -8.80
N ILE A 57 -5.35 -8.18 -7.94
CA ILE A 57 -6.80 -7.95 -7.96
C ILE A 57 -7.21 -6.90 -6.92
N ILE A 58 -6.50 -6.82 -5.79
CA ILE A 58 -6.86 -5.91 -4.70
C ILE A 58 -5.87 -4.74 -4.64
N MET A 59 -4.59 -5.04 -4.44
CA MET A 59 -3.60 -4.00 -4.16
C MET A 59 -3.30 -3.13 -5.38
N LEU A 60 -3.14 -3.72 -6.57
CA LEU A 60 -2.78 -2.96 -7.77
C LEU A 60 -3.91 -2.01 -8.20
N PRO A 61 -5.18 -2.42 -8.30
CA PRO A 61 -6.28 -1.50 -8.53
C PRO A 61 -6.42 -0.45 -7.43
N GLY A 62 -6.27 -0.85 -6.16
CA GLY A 62 -6.29 0.08 -5.02
C GLY A 62 -5.20 1.16 -5.13
N LEU A 63 -3.96 0.78 -5.49
CA LEU A 63 -2.86 1.70 -5.73
C LEU A 63 -3.19 2.66 -6.88
N LEU A 64 -3.56 2.13 -8.05
CA LEU A 64 -3.82 2.96 -9.23
C LEU A 64 -4.96 3.96 -8.99
N LEU A 65 -6.07 3.49 -8.42
CA LEU A 65 -7.21 4.34 -8.10
C LEU A 65 -6.87 5.37 -6.99
N SER A 66 -6.06 4.99 -6.00
CA SER A 66 -5.58 5.93 -4.98
C SER A 66 -4.79 7.08 -5.61
N PHE A 67 -3.89 6.78 -6.55
CA PHE A 67 -3.13 7.80 -7.27
C PHE A 67 -4.03 8.66 -8.17
N ILE A 68 -4.91 8.04 -8.96
CA ILE A 68 -5.83 8.76 -9.86
C ILE A 68 -6.69 9.74 -9.07
N PHE A 69 -7.44 9.26 -8.07
CA PHE A 69 -8.32 10.14 -7.29
C PHE A 69 -7.55 11.10 -6.39
N GLY A 70 -6.38 10.71 -5.88
CA GLY A 70 -5.52 11.58 -5.07
C GLY A 70 -4.96 12.76 -5.87
N ILE A 71 -4.54 12.53 -7.10
CA ILE A 71 -4.06 13.57 -8.03
C ILE A 71 -5.20 14.51 -8.42
N LEU A 72 -6.38 13.96 -8.77
CA LEU A 72 -7.55 14.77 -9.09
C LEU A 72 -7.97 15.67 -7.91
N LEU A 73 -7.99 15.12 -6.69
CA LEU A 73 -8.27 15.91 -5.47
C LEU A 73 -7.23 17.00 -5.24
N ALA A 74 -5.96 16.73 -5.52
CA ALA A 74 -4.89 17.72 -5.36
C ALA A 74 -5.05 18.91 -6.33
N PHE A 75 -5.48 18.65 -7.57
CA PHE A 75 -5.83 19.72 -8.52
C PHE A 75 -7.07 20.48 -8.07
N GLU A 76 -8.15 19.79 -7.72
CA GLU A 76 -9.42 20.39 -7.30
C GLU A 76 -9.26 21.29 -6.06
N THR A 77 -8.39 20.92 -5.13
CA THR A 77 -8.18 21.66 -3.88
C THR A 77 -7.00 22.64 -3.93
N GLY A 78 -6.27 22.70 -5.05
CA GLY A 78 -5.03 23.48 -5.16
C GLY A 78 -3.90 22.99 -4.24
N ALA A 79 -3.95 21.74 -3.75
CA ALA A 79 -2.98 21.22 -2.80
C ALA A 79 -1.54 21.16 -3.33
N TRP A 80 -1.35 21.18 -4.66
CA TRP A 80 -0.04 21.18 -5.31
C TRP A 80 0.86 22.36 -4.94
N THR A 81 0.31 23.45 -4.40
CA THR A 81 1.08 24.61 -3.95
C THR A 81 1.35 24.56 -2.44
N MET A 82 0.87 23.54 -1.74
CA MET A 82 0.93 23.45 -0.27
C MET A 82 2.06 22.52 0.18
N PRO A 83 2.97 22.97 1.07
CA PRO A 83 4.11 22.16 1.53
C PRO A 83 3.73 20.78 2.11
N TRP A 84 2.67 20.72 2.92
CA TRP A 84 2.21 19.45 3.53
C TRP A 84 1.87 18.38 2.49
N PHE A 85 1.39 18.81 1.30
CA PHE A 85 1.01 17.88 0.24
C PHE A 85 2.24 17.22 -0.38
N HIS A 86 3.32 17.97 -0.60
CA HIS A 86 4.56 17.41 -1.15
C HIS A 86 5.17 16.37 -0.21
N VAL A 87 5.20 16.67 1.10
CA VAL A 87 5.66 15.71 2.12
C VAL A 87 4.76 14.48 2.13
N LYS A 88 3.44 14.65 2.17
CA LYS A 88 2.48 13.53 2.11
C LYS A 88 2.67 12.70 0.84
N PHE A 89 2.81 13.34 -0.31
CA PHE A 89 2.94 12.67 -1.59
C PHE A 89 4.24 11.86 -1.67
N LEU A 90 5.34 12.39 -1.13
CA LEU A 90 6.59 11.64 -1.00
C LEU A 90 6.42 10.37 -0.15
N LEU A 91 5.70 10.44 0.98
CA LEU A 91 5.40 9.26 1.80
C LEU A 91 4.51 8.25 1.06
N VAL A 92 3.55 8.71 0.25
CA VAL A 92 2.73 7.84 -0.61
C VAL A 92 3.58 7.18 -1.70
N LEU A 93 4.58 7.87 -2.26
CA LEU A 93 5.54 7.27 -3.19
C LEU A 93 6.40 6.20 -2.50
N PHE A 94 6.80 6.40 -1.24
CA PHE A 94 7.47 5.34 -0.47
C PHE A 94 6.56 4.12 -0.24
N LEU A 95 5.26 4.31 0.04
CA LEU A 95 4.29 3.20 0.09
C LEU A 95 4.16 2.47 -1.25
N ALA A 96 4.16 3.21 -2.37
CA ALA A 96 4.13 2.62 -3.72
C ALA A 96 5.42 1.82 -4.01
N GLY A 97 6.58 2.34 -3.62
CA GLY A 97 7.85 1.61 -3.68
C GLY A 97 7.81 0.33 -2.83
N PHE A 98 7.23 0.41 -1.63
CA PHE A 98 7.05 -0.74 -0.75
C PHE A 98 6.10 -1.80 -1.34
N HIS A 99 4.99 -1.39 -1.97
CA HIS A 99 4.16 -2.30 -2.76
C HIS A 99 5.02 -3.05 -3.80
N GLY A 100 5.83 -2.32 -4.57
CA GLY A 100 6.72 -2.91 -5.57
C GLY A 100 7.70 -3.91 -4.97
N TYR A 101 8.26 -3.59 -3.80
CA TYR A 101 9.12 -4.49 -3.05
C TYR A 101 8.40 -5.78 -2.61
N LEU A 102 7.16 -5.69 -2.08
CA LEU A 102 6.36 -6.87 -1.74
C LEU A 102 6.03 -7.71 -2.97
N SER A 103 5.78 -7.07 -4.12
CA SER A 103 5.58 -7.78 -5.39
C SER A 103 6.83 -8.54 -5.84
N LYS A 104 8.02 -7.98 -5.61
CA LYS A 104 9.30 -8.67 -5.81
C LYS A 104 9.43 -9.87 -4.87
N LEU A 105 9.11 -9.71 -3.59
CA LEU A 105 9.12 -10.82 -2.63
C LEU A 105 8.15 -11.94 -3.01
N ALA A 106 6.91 -11.64 -3.38
CA ALA A 106 5.96 -12.66 -3.83
C ALA A 106 6.48 -13.47 -5.02
N LYS A 107 7.21 -12.84 -5.96
CA LYS A 107 7.86 -13.54 -7.08
C LYS A 107 9.02 -14.42 -6.63
N ALA A 108 9.78 -14.02 -5.61
CA ALA A 108 10.84 -14.85 -5.03
C ALA A 108 10.24 -16.07 -4.32
N PHE A 109 9.19 -15.85 -3.51
CA PHE A 109 8.44 -16.93 -2.87
C PHE A 109 7.83 -17.90 -3.90
N GLU A 110 7.29 -17.44 -5.04
CA GLU A 110 6.79 -18.30 -6.13
C GLU A 110 7.89 -19.20 -6.74
N LYS A 111 9.16 -18.77 -6.66
CA LYS A 111 10.34 -19.53 -7.09
C LYS A 111 10.96 -20.42 -6.00
N GLY A 112 10.42 -20.41 -4.79
CA GLY A 112 11.02 -21.10 -3.63
C GLY A 112 12.24 -20.39 -3.05
N GLU A 113 12.42 -19.10 -3.35
CA GLU A 113 13.49 -18.28 -2.81
C GLU A 113 12.98 -17.48 -1.59
N TYR A 114 13.50 -17.79 -0.41
CA TYR A 114 13.10 -17.14 0.83
C TYR A 114 14.20 -16.20 1.34
N PRO A 115 13.91 -14.92 1.61
CA PRO A 115 14.87 -14.04 2.26
C PRO A 115 15.17 -14.52 3.68
N ASP A 116 16.45 -14.58 4.04
CA ASP A 116 16.89 -14.83 5.41
C ASP A 116 16.75 -13.56 6.26
N PHE A 117 15.50 -13.29 6.64
CA PHE A 117 15.16 -12.17 7.52
C PHE A 117 15.01 -12.64 8.96
N SER A 118 15.67 -11.91 9.85
CA SER A 118 15.45 -11.98 11.30
C SER A 118 14.00 -11.64 11.66
N LEU A 119 13.58 -12.05 12.86
CA LEU A 119 12.24 -11.75 13.38
C LEU A 119 11.93 -10.24 13.39
N ASN A 120 12.93 -9.42 13.72
CA ASN A 120 12.76 -7.96 13.76
C ASN A 120 12.56 -7.37 12.36
N GLN A 121 13.22 -7.92 11.34
CA GLN A 121 13.00 -7.50 9.96
C GLN A 121 11.58 -7.85 9.47
N TRP A 122 11.06 -9.02 9.82
CA TRP A 122 9.67 -9.38 9.49
C TRP A 122 8.64 -8.49 10.18
N ARG A 123 8.87 -8.13 11.45
CA ARG A 123 8.02 -7.15 12.17
C ARG A 123 8.06 -5.78 11.50
N LEU A 124 9.25 -5.31 11.14
CA LEU A 124 9.43 -4.05 10.45
C LEU A 124 8.67 -4.02 9.10
N LEU A 125 8.76 -5.09 8.30
CA LEU A 125 8.01 -5.19 7.05
C LEU A 125 6.50 -5.12 7.27
N ASN A 126 6.00 -5.69 8.36
CA ASN A 126 4.57 -5.67 8.68
C ASN A 126 4.10 -4.31 9.19
N GLU A 127 4.92 -3.61 9.97
CA GLU A 127 4.57 -2.33 10.61
C GLU A 127 4.84 -1.12 9.72
N PHE A 128 5.80 -1.21 8.78
CA PHE A 128 6.22 -0.12 7.92
C PHE A 128 5.06 0.59 7.18
N PRO A 129 4.09 -0.12 6.55
CA PRO A 129 2.96 0.55 5.91
C PRO A 129 2.09 1.33 6.90
N PHE A 130 1.88 0.78 8.11
CA PHE A 130 1.04 1.41 9.12
C PHE A 130 1.69 2.69 9.66
N ILE A 131 3.00 2.64 9.92
CA ILE A 131 3.76 3.80 10.38
C ILE A 131 3.66 4.94 9.35
N LEU A 132 3.89 4.66 8.06
CA LEU A 132 3.72 5.67 7.00
C LEU A 132 2.29 6.18 6.92
N ALA A 133 1.29 5.30 7.06
CA ALA A 133 -0.11 5.69 7.03
C ALA A 133 -0.47 6.69 8.14
N ILE A 134 0.08 6.56 9.34
CA ILE A 134 -0.11 7.53 10.43
C ILE A 134 0.31 8.92 9.97
N PHE A 135 1.55 9.07 9.49
CA PHE A 135 2.04 10.38 9.03
C PHE A 135 1.23 10.94 7.85
N ILE A 136 0.89 10.10 6.88
CA ILE A 136 0.08 10.48 5.70
C ILE A 136 -1.30 10.99 6.12
N VAL A 137 -1.97 10.31 7.06
CA VAL A 137 -3.30 10.70 7.56
C VAL A 137 -3.21 12.00 8.33
N PHE A 138 -2.23 12.15 9.22
CA PHE A 138 -2.04 13.40 9.97
C PHE A 138 -1.80 14.59 9.02
N LEU A 139 -0.93 14.45 8.03
CA LEU A 139 -0.71 15.49 7.02
C LEU A 139 -1.98 15.81 6.23
N ALA A 140 -2.76 14.80 5.85
CA ALA A 140 -4.00 14.98 5.10
C ALA A 140 -5.12 15.67 5.90
N VAL A 141 -5.19 15.41 7.21
CA VAL A 141 -6.24 15.94 8.10
C VAL A 141 -5.88 17.32 8.61
N PHE A 142 -4.68 17.49 9.18
CA PHE A 142 -4.28 18.73 9.82
C PHE A 142 -3.73 19.77 8.84
N LYS A 143 -3.24 19.34 7.67
CA LYS A 143 -2.75 20.20 6.59
C LYS A 143 -1.88 21.36 7.11
N PRO A 144 -0.78 21.06 7.84
CA PRO A 144 0.02 22.09 8.48
C PRO A 144 0.53 23.10 7.45
N SER A 145 0.36 24.38 7.76
CA SER A 145 0.83 25.51 6.93
C SER A 145 2.31 25.84 7.14
N PHE A 146 2.95 25.24 8.15
CA PHE A 146 4.33 25.53 8.54
C PHE A 146 5.24 24.36 8.14
N PHE A 147 5.92 24.50 7.01
CA PHE A 147 7.14 23.79 6.63
C PHE A 147 7.98 24.72 5.76
#